data_AF-A0A933EL07-F1
#
_entry.id   AF-A0A933EL07-F1
#
_cell.length_a   1.000
_cell.length_b   1.000
_cell.length_c   1.000
_cell.angle_alpha   90.00
_cell.angle_beta   90.00
_cell.angle_gamma   90.00
#
_symmetry.space_group_name_H-M   'P 1'
#
loop_
_entity.id
_entity.type
_entity.pdbx_description
1 polymer ?
#
loop_
_entity_poly.entity_id
_entity_poly.type
_entity_poly.pdbx_seq_one_letter_code
_entity_poly.pdbx_strand_id
1 'polypeptide(L)'
;MRISILFFATLKDRARTGRAELTLADGATVAELKTALADQFPDLTPALPTALVSRNHEFAFPGDALADGDEVALFPPVSGGSSPAQLPTIFRVTNDTLDLDALVAGVTLPTTGAACVFTGMVRGVTSRGEAHHTAHLEYEAYMPMAEAKMKQVADEIRARWPGVEGIAIVQRIGRLAPGTPTVLIACSAAHRDTGVFEAARYGIDRLKEIVPVWKKEVGPGGEEWVEGTFLPTEKDRTQP
;
A
#
# COMPACT_ATOMS: atom_id res chain seq x y z
N MET A 1 18.01 -39.21 -13.14
CA MET A 1 17.04 -39.38 -12.04
C MET A 1 15.60 -39.33 -12.53
N ARG A 2 14.71 -40.14 -11.92
CA ARG A 2 13.26 -40.14 -12.11
C ARG A 2 12.58 -39.41 -10.96
N ILE A 3 11.65 -38.52 -11.29
CA ILE A 3 10.87 -37.76 -10.32
C ILE A 3 9.38 -37.85 -10.65
N SER A 4 8.56 -37.77 -9.61
CA SER A 4 7.10 -37.76 -9.71
C SER A 4 6.62 -36.31 -9.71
N ILE A 5 5.91 -35.90 -10.76
CA ILE A 5 5.36 -34.56 -10.89
C ILE A 5 3.88 -34.59 -10.57
N LEU A 6 3.41 -33.69 -9.69
CA LEU A 6 2.00 -33.46 -9.40
C LEU A 6 1.56 -32.10 -9.94
N PHE A 7 0.43 -32.05 -10.64
CA PHE A 7 -0.14 -30.81 -11.15
C PHE A 7 -1.45 -30.49 -10.43
N PHE A 8 -1.61 -29.21 -10.07
CA PHE A 8 -2.79 -28.73 -9.37
C PHE A 8 -3.45 -27.56 -10.10
N ALA A 9 -4.75 -27.39 -9.84
CA ALA A 9 -5.57 -26.27 -10.34
C ALA A 9 -5.34 -26.01 -11.84
N THR A 10 -5.07 -24.76 -12.24
CA THR A 10 -4.92 -24.38 -13.65
C THR A 10 -3.77 -25.10 -14.37
N LEU A 11 -2.75 -25.57 -13.64
CA LEU A 11 -1.66 -26.35 -14.23
C LEU A 11 -2.09 -27.78 -14.54
N LYS A 12 -2.98 -28.37 -13.74
CA LYS A 12 -3.60 -29.67 -14.02
C LYS A 12 -4.42 -29.63 -15.31
N ASP A 13 -5.19 -28.56 -15.49
CA ASP A 13 -6.02 -28.39 -16.70
C ASP A 13 -5.16 -28.23 -17.95
N ARG A 14 -4.07 -27.45 -17.86
CA ARG A 14 -3.10 -27.26 -18.96
C ARG A 14 -2.30 -28.52 -19.27
N ALA A 15 -1.83 -29.23 -18.24
CA ALA A 15 -1.12 -30.50 -18.42
C ALA A 15 -2.05 -31.65 -18.86
N ARG A 16 -3.37 -31.48 -18.72
CA ARG A 16 -4.41 -32.50 -18.95
C ARG A 16 -4.21 -33.79 -18.15
N THR A 17 -3.43 -33.71 -17.07
CA THR A 17 -3.18 -34.79 -16.12
C THR A 17 -2.90 -34.22 -14.74
N GLY A 18 -3.24 -34.97 -13.69
CA GLY A 18 -2.89 -34.62 -12.30
C GLY A 18 -1.49 -35.08 -11.87
N ARG A 19 -0.88 -36.00 -12.63
CA ARG A 19 0.44 -36.56 -12.33
C ARG A 19 1.19 -36.94 -13.60
N ALA A 20 2.51 -36.81 -13.58
CA ALA A 20 3.41 -37.31 -14.61
C ALA A 20 4.71 -37.84 -13.97
N GLU A 21 5.47 -38.62 -14.72
CA GLU A 21 6.85 -38.97 -14.37
C GLU A 21 7.79 -38.31 -15.36
N LEU A 22 8.88 -37.75 -14.86
CA LEU A 22 9.91 -37.10 -15.68
C LEU A 22 11.28 -37.66 -15.35
N THR A 23 12.09 -37.88 -16.38
CA THR A 23 13.50 -38.25 -16.25
C THR A 23 14.37 -37.03 -16.54
N LEU A 24 15.18 -36.63 -15.56
CA LEU A 24 16.13 -35.51 -15.65
C LEU A 24 17.56 -36.01 -15.42
N ALA A 25 18.55 -35.18 -15.78
CA ALA A 25 19.93 -35.40 -15.39
C ALA A 25 20.07 -35.39 -13.85
N ASP A 26 21.03 -36.14 -13.32
CA ASP A 26 21.25 -36.19 -11.87
C ASP A 26 21.69 -34.82 -11.34
N GLY A 27 21.02 -34.34 -10.29
CA GLY A 27 21.27 -33.01 -9.70
C GLY A 27 20.66 -31.85 -10.49
N ALA A 28 19.77 -32.10 -11.46
CA ALA A 28 19.08 -31.04 -12.18
C ALA A 28 18.29 -30.13 -11.23
N THR A 29 18.23 -28.85 -11.58
CA THR A 29 17.60 -27.80 -10.79
C THR A 29 16.10 -27.68 -11.07
N VAL A 30 15.37 -26.98 -10.20
CA VAL A 30 13.97 -26.60 -10.44
C VAL A 30 13.81 -25.77 -11.73
N ALA A 31 14.79 -24.92 -12.08
CA ALA A 31 14.77 -24.17 -13.33
C ALA A 31 14.82 -25.11 -14.55
N GLU A 32 15.72 -26.10 -14.54
CA GLU A 32 15.86 -27.08 -15.61
C GLU A 32 14.64 -28.00 -15.71
N LEU A 33 14.02 -28.35 -14.56
CA LEU A 33 12.72 -29.01 -14.53
C LEU A 33 11.65 -28.20 -15.27
N LYS A 34 11.53 -26.88 -15.01
CA LYS A 34 10.55 -26.03 -15.70
C LYS A 34 10.78 -26.00 -17.20
N THR A 35 12.04 -25.94 -17.65
CA THR A 35 12.38 -26.04 -19.08
C THR A 35 11.92 -27.37 -19.67
N ALA A 36 12.26 -28.50 -19.03
CA ALA A 36 11.85 -29.82 -19.50
C ALA A 36 10.32 -30.01 -19.52
N LEU A 37 9.60 -29.40 -18.56
CA LEU A 37 8.13 -29.39 -18.55
C LEU A 37 7.52 -28.55 -19.67
N ALA A 38 8.16 -27.45 -20.06
CA ALA A 38 7.72 -26.66 -21.22
C ALA A 38 7.84 -27.48 -22.51
N ASP A 39 8.91 -28.26 -22.65
CA ASP A 39 9.14 -29.13 -23.80
C ASP A 39 8.12 -30.29 -23.85
N GLN A 40 7.87 -30.94 -22.70
CA GLN A 40 6.97 -32.09 -22.62
C GLN A 40 5.48 -31.69 -22.63
N PHE A 41 5.14 -30.55 -22.04
CA PHE A 41 3.78 -30.01 -21.95
C PHE A 41 3.74 -28.56 -22.44
N PRO A 42 3.72 -28.32 -23.77
CA PRO A 42 3.78 -26.97 -24.33
C PRO A 42 2.68 -26.02 -23.81
N ASP A 43 1.49 -26.55 -23.50
CA ASP A 43 0.35 -25.80 -22.92
C ASP A 43 0.65 -25.22 -21.51
N LEU A 44 1.68 -25.72 -20.81
CA LEU A 44 2.16 -25.19 -19.53
C LEU A 44 3.04 -23.94 -19.69
N THR A 45 3.66 -23.73 -20.86
CA THR A 45 4.64 -22.65 -21.10
C THR A 45 4.18 -21.27 -20.58
N PRO A 46 2.93 -20.83 -20.80
CA PRO A 46 2.48 -19.52 -20.30
C PRO A 46 2.36 -19.42 -18.78
N ALA A 47 2.27 -20.55 -18.06
CA ALA A 47 2.04 -20.60 -16.61
C ALA A 47 3.30 -20.92 -15.80
N LEU A 48 4.30 -21.58 -16.41
CA LEU A 48 5.55 -21.99 -15.74
C LEU A 48 6.34 -20.83 -15.09
N PRO A 49 6.42 -19.61 -15.67
CA PRO A 49 7.12 -18.49 -15.04
C PRO A 49 6.56 -18.12 -13.67
N THR A 50 5.24 -18.20 -13.49
CA THR A 50 4.54 -17.83 -12.24
C THR A 50 4.19 -19.01 -11.35
N ALA A 51 4.44 -20.25 -11.80
CA ALA A 51 4.12 -21.45 -11.04
C ALA A 51 5.02 -21.59 -9.80
N LEU A 52 4.39 -21.84 -8.66
CA LEU A 52 5.07 -22.26 -7.44
C LEU A 52 5.44 -23.74 -7.57
N VAL A 53 6.56 -24.09 -6.95
CA VAL A 53 7.09 -25.46 -6.95
C VAL A 53 7.27 -25.88 -5.50
N SER A 54 6.87 -27.11 -5.17
CA SER A 54 7.30 -27.76 -3.94
C SER A 54 8.05 -29.05 -4.23
N ARG A 55 9.05 -29.37 -3.43
CA ARG A 55 9.78 -30.63 -3.41
C ARG A 55 9.51 -31.33 -2.08
N ASN A 56 9.00 -32.55 -2.11
CA ASN A 56 8.72 -33.36 -0.91
C ASN A 56 7.94 -32.58 0.18
N HIS A 57 6.90 -31.87 -0.25
CA HIS A 57 6.01 -31.03 0.57
C HIS A 57 6.63 -29.71 1.11
N GLU A 58 7.82 -29.31 0.68
CA GLU A 58 8.43 -28.01 1.00
C GLU A 58 8.58 -27.12 -0.24
N PHE A 59 8.48 -25.79 -0.10
CA PHE A 59 8.68 -24.87 -1.22
C PHE A 59 10.10 -24.97 -1.80
N ALA A 60 10.20 -24.97 -3.12
CA ALA A 60 11.45 -25.04 -3.85
C ALA A 60 11.59 -23.87 -4.83
N PHE A 61 12.82 -23.40 -4.99
CA PHE A 61 13.21 -22.23 -5.75
C PHE A 61 14.06 -22.62 -6.97
N PRO A 62 14.21 -21.74 -7.98
CA PRO A 62 14.84 -22.09 -9.25
C PRO A 62 16.23 -22.74 -9.17
N GLY A 63 17.03 -22.40 -8.14
CA GLY A 63 18.38 -22.95 -7.95
C GLY A 63 18.46 -24.24 -7.13
N ASP A 64 17.35 -24.73 -6.58
CA ASP A 64 17.36 -25.93 -5.74
C ASP A 64 17.57 -27.19 -6.59
N ALA A 65 18.52 -28.03 -6.19
CA ALA A 65 18.83 -29.29 -6.87
C ALA A 65 17.82 -30.37 -6.47
N LEU A 66 17.32 -31.11 -7.47
CA LEU A 66 16.43 -32.25 -7.30
C LEU A 66 17.23 -33.56 -7.19
N ALA A 67 16.60 -34.59 -6.64
CA ALA A 67 17.15 -35.92 -6.43
C ALA A 67 16.23 -37.01 -6.98
N ASP A 68 16.78 -38.20 -7.19
CA ASP A 68 16.02 -39.37 -7.61
C ASP A 68 14.94 -39.74 -6.60
N GLY A 69 13.73 -39.99 -7.09
CA GLY A 69 12.56 -40.33 -6.28
C GLY A 69 11.83 -39.12 -5.69
N ASP A 70 12.27 -37.88 -5.94
CA ASP A 70 11.56 -36.70 -5.45
C ASP A 70 10.13 -36.63 -5.98
N GLU A 71 9.22 -36.22 -5.09
CA GLU A 71 7.90 -35.74 -5.47
C GLU A 71 7.95 -34.22 -5.62
N VAL A 72 7.59 -33.74 -6.80
CA VAL A 72 7.57 -32.31 -7.11
C VAL A 72 6.16 -31.89 -7.51
N ALA A 73 5.58 -30.95 -6.78
CA ALA A 73 4.29 -30.38 -7.13
C ALA A 73 4.45 -29.04 -7.82
N LEU A 74 3.69 -28.82 -8.89
CA LEU A 74 3.51 -27.53 -9.52
C LEU A 74 2.06 -27.07 -9.33
N PHE A 75 1.92 -25.87 -8.80
CA PHE A 75 0.64 -25.26 -8.52
C PHE A 75 0.71 -23.77 -8.85
N PRO A 76 -0.42 -23.16 -9.24
CA PRO A 76 -0.44 -21.72 -9.40
C PRO A 76 -0.13 -21.07 -8.04
N PRO A 77 0.23 -19.78 -8.02
CA PRO A 77 0.27 -19.02 -6.78
C PRO A 77 -0.99 -19.34 -5.97
N VAL A 78 -0.81 -19.88 -4.76
CA VAL A 78 -1.94 -20.13 -3.87
C VAL A 78 -2.65 -18.80 -3.66
N SER A 79 -3.98 -18.81 -3.54
CA SER A 79 -4.82 -17.61 -3.33
C SER A 79 -4.54 -16.87 -2.00
N GLY A 80 -3.40 -17.13 -1.36
CA GLY A 80 -2.87 -16.44 -0.19
C GLY A 80 -1.35 -16.21 -0.26
N GLY A 81 -0.76 -16.24 -1.45
CA GLY A 81 0.68 -16.00 -1.70
C GLY A 81 0.91 -14.83 -2.64
N SER A 82 0.22 -13.72 -2.44
CA SER A 82 0.57 -12.46 -3.07
C SER A 82 1.94 -12.04 -2.52
N SER A 83 2.88 -11.57 -3.35
CA SER A 83 3.74 -10.46 -2.90
C SER A 83 2.86 -9.52 -2.09
N PRO A 84 3.20 -9.15 -0.84
CA PRO A 84 2.25 -8.59 0.12
C PRO A 84 1.32 -7.66 -0.62
N ALA A 85 0.05 -8.10 -0.79
CA ALA A 85 -0.88 -7.44 -1.70
C ALA A 85 -0.77 -5.96 -1.36
N GLN A 86 -0.34 -5.12 -2.31
CA GLN A 86 0.02 -3.75 -2.01
C GLN A 86 -1.21 -3.12 -1.35
N LEU A 87 -1.12 -3.00 -0.04
CA LEU A 87 -2.24 -2.59 0.79
C LEU A 87 -2.64 -1.19 0.32
N PRO A 88 -3.94 -0.91 0.10
CA PRO A 88 -4.36 0.32 -0.54
C PRO A 88 -3.78 1.52 0.19
N THR A 89 -3.05 2.33 -0.57
CA THR A 89 -2.36 3.52 -0.07
C THR A 89 -2.59 4.64 -1.08
N ILE A 90 -3.33 5.66 -0.67
CA ILE A 90 -3.62 6.86 -1.46
C ILE A 90 -2.89 8.03 -0.82
N PHE A 91 -2.00 8.69 -1.55
CA PHE A 91 -1.44 9.97 -1.12
C PHE A 91 -1.40 10.91 -2.32
N ARG A 92 -1.82 12.17 -2.12
CA ARG A 92 -1.70 13.21 -3.14
C ARG A 92 -1.95 14.61 -2.59
N VAL A 93 -1.41 15.59 -3.28
CA VAL A 93 -1.82 17.00 -3.17
C VAL A 93 -2.75 17.33 -4.35
N THR A 94 -3.84 18.05 -4.12
CA THR A 94 -4.79 18.41 -5.19
C THR A 94 -5.40 19.80 -4.99
N ASN A 95 -5.85 20.42 -6.08
CA ASN A 95 -6.72 21.61 -6.03
C ASN A 95 -8.21 21.25 -5.97
N ASP A 96 -8.54 20.01 -6.33
CA ASP A 96 -9.91 19.53 -6.46
C ASP A 96 -10.58 19.33 -5.10
N THR A 97 -11.91 19.33 -5.09
CA THR A 97 -12.70 19.00 -3.91
C THR A 97 -12.41 17.58 -3.44
N LEU A 98 -12.31 17.40 -2.12
CA LEU A 98 -12.13 16.08 -1.52
C LEU A 98 -13.45 15.33 -1.50
N ASP A 99 -13.56 14.28 -2.31
CA ASP A 99 -14.63 13.29 -2.22
C ASP A 99 -14.30 12.30 -1.10
N LEU A 100 -14.86 12.54 0.08
CA LEU A 100 -14.54 11.75 1.27
C LEU A 100 -15.04 10.31 1.15
N ASP A 101 -16.21 10.10 0.53
CA ASP A 101 -16.79 8.78 0.35
C ASP A 101 -15.95 7.94 -0.61
N ALA A 102 -15.53 8.53 -1.74
CA ALA A 102 -14.64 7.86 -2.68
C ALA A 102 -13.26 7.54 -2.07
N LEU A 103 -12.72 8.44 -1.23
CA LEU A 103 -11.44 8.22 -0.55
C LEU A 103 -11.52 7.09 0.48
N VAL A 104 -12.61 7.03 1.26
CA VAL A 104 -12.85 5.93 2.21
C VAL A 104 -13.08 4.61 1.47
N ALA A 105 -13.87 4.62 0.40
CA ALA A 105 -14.08 3.44 -0.43
C ALA A 105 -12.77 2.92 -1.03
N GLY A 106 -11.88 3.82 -1.49
CA GLY A 106 -10.58 3.46 -2.06
C GLY A 106 -9.60 2.79 -1.09
N VAL A 107 -9.86 2.90 0.22
CA VAL A 107 -9.07 2.23 1.27
C VAL A 107 -9.85 1.13 2.00
N THR A 108 -11.05 0.79 1.54
CA THR A 108 -11.88 -0.26 2.15
C THR A 108 -11.69 -1.57 1.40
N LEU A 109 -11.27 -2.61 2.10
CA LEU A 109 -11.14 -3.97 1.58
C LEU A 109 -12.33 -4.84 2.03
N PRO A 110 -12.55 -6.01 1.42
CA PRO A 110 -13.52 -6.98 1.92
C PRO A 110 -13.27 -7.43 3.37
N THR A 111 -12.03 -7.30 3.86
CA THR A 111 -11.64 -7.60 5.25
C THR A 111 -11.87 -6.44 6.21
N THR A 112 -12.10 -5.23 5.71
CA THR A 112 -12.23 -4.03 6.54
C THR A 112 -13.52 -4.05 7.35
N GLY A 113 -13.40 -4.00 8.67
CA GLY A 113 -14.52 -3.85 9.61
C GLY A 113 -14.50 -2.53 10.38
N ALA A 114 -13.46 -1.71 10.22
CA ALA A 114 -13.36 -0.39 10.83
C ALA A 114 -12.60 0.59 9.91
N ALA A 115 -13.08 1.83 9.86
CA ALA A 115 -12.37 2.95 9.27
C ALA A 115 -12.42 4.15 10.22
N CYS A 116 -11.28 4.81 10.43
CA CYS A 116 -11.17 6.06 11.15
C CYS A 116 -10.76 7.16 10.18
N VAL A 117 -11.53 8.24 10.15
CA VAL A 117 -11.32 9.37 9.26
C VAL A 117 -11.15 10.64 10.09
N PHE A 118 -10.04 11.33 9.86
CA PHE A 118 -9.85 12.70 10.28
C PHE A 118 -9.96 13.61 9.06
N THR A 119 -10.71 14.70 9.17
CA THR A 119 -10.68 15.78 8.19
C THR A 119 -10.48 17.14 8.86
N GLY A 120 -9.54 17.92 8.33
CA GLY A 120 -9.35 19.31 8.73
C GLY A 120 -10.29 20.21 7.95
N MET A 121 -10.95 21.14 8.64
CA MET A 121 -11.84 22.13 8.03
C MET A 121 -11.27 23.54 8.16
N VAL A 122 -11.51 24.39 7.16
CA VAL A 122 -11.28 25.83 7.30
C VAL A 122 -12.22 26.38 8.37
N ARG A 123 -11.68 27.06 9.38
CA ARG A 123 -12.46 27.76 10.39
C ARG A 123 -12.75 29.18 9.91
N GLY A 124 -14.01 29.60 9.94
CA GLY A 124 -14.39 30.97 9.58
C GLY A 124 -14.22 32.00 10.70
N VAL A 125 -14.11 31.52 11.94
CA VAL A 125 -13.85 32.34 13.12
C VAL A 125 -12.78 31.65 13.94
N THR A 126 -11.73 32.37 14.30
CA THR A 126 -10.71 31.90 15.24
C THR A 126 -10.59 32.87 16.41
N SER A 127 -10.32 32.34 17.60
CA SER A 127 -10.02 33.12 18.80
C SER A 127 -8.52 33.07 19.06
N ARG A 128 -7.81 34.15 18.69
CA ARG A 128 -6.41 34.41 19.07
C ARG A 128 -6.35 35.71 19.90
N GLY A 129 -7.20 35.78 20.94
CA GLY A 129 -7.46 37.02 21.69
C GLY A 129 -8.84 37.56 21.34
N GLU A 130 -8.95 38.31 20.26
CA GLU A 130 -10.23 38.80 19.72
C GLU A 130 -10.79 37.86 18.63
N ALA A 131 -12.03 38.09 18.19
CA ALA A 131 -12.64 37.30 17.13
C ALA A 131 -12.04 37.68 15.76
N HIS A 132 -11.27 36.78 15.18
CA HIS A 132 -10.71 36.96 13.83
C HIS A 132 -11.63 36.29 12.81
N HIS A 133 -12.10 37.07 11.84
CA HIS A 133 -12.94 36.60 10.74
C HIS A 133 -12.08 36.23 9.53
N THR A 134 -12.07 34.94 9.20
CA THR A 134 -11.36 34.42 8.03
C THR A 134 -12.29 34.40 6.83
N ALA A 135 -11.98 35.17 5.78
CA ALA A 135 -12.74 35.13 4.52
C ALA A 135 -12.40 33.88 3.71
N HIS A 136 -11.12 33.51 3.65
CA HIS A 136 -10.63 32.27 3.06
C HIS A 136 -9.19 31.99 3.52
N LEU A 137 -8.73 30.77 3.29
CA LEU A 137 -7.34 30.40 3.36
C LEU A 137 -6.79 30.16 1.95
N GLU A 138 -5.54 30.54 1.71
CA GLU A 138 -4.79 30.14 0.52
C GLU A 138 -3.72 29.13 0.95
N TYR A 139 -3.77 27.93 0.38
CA TYR A 139 -2.82 26.87 0.69
C TYR A 139 -1.83 26.70 -0.46
N GLU A 140 -0.55 26.61 -0.10
CA GLU A 140 0.55 26.31 -1.02
C GLU A 140 1.33 25.09 -0.53
N ALA A 141 1.91 24.33 -1.47
CA ALA A 141 2.71 23.16 -1.15
C ALA A 141 3.86 22.99 -2.13
N TYR A 142 4.99 22.50 -1.63
CA TYR A 142 6.03 21.97 -2.49
C TYR A 142 5.64 20.55 -2.91
N MET A 143 4.76 20.45 -3.91
CA MET A 143 4.01 19.22 -4.23
C MET A 143 4.86 17.94 -4.31
N PRO A 144 5.98 17.88 -5.07
CA PRO A 144 6.79 16.66 -5.14
C PRO A 144 7.33 16.20 -3.78
N MET A 145 7.78 17.14 -2.95
CA MET A 145 8.28 16.83 -1.61
C MET A 145 7.13 16.50 -0.65
N ALA A 146 6.00 17.21 -0.75
CA ALA A 146 4.81 16.95 0.05
C ALA A 146 4.31 15.52 -0.16
N GLU A 147 4.17 15.07 -1.40
CA GLU A 147 3.73 13.71 -1.70
C GLU A 147 4.74 12.65 -1.25
N ALA A 148 6.04 12.90 -1.44
CA ALA A 148 7.08 12.00 -0.93
C ALA A 148 7.02 11.88 0.61
N LYS A 149 6.75 12.99 1.31
CA LYS A 149 6.60 13.01 2.78
C LYS A 149 5.30 12.36 3.22
N MET A 150 4.19 12.55 2.50
CA MET A 150 2.94 11.83 2.77
C MET A 150 3.11 10.32 2.61
N LYS A 151 3.83 9.88 1.56
CA LYS A 151 4.19 8.47 1.41
C LYS A 151 4.99 7.98 2.61
N GLN A 152 5.99 8.74 3.06
CA GLN A 152 6.74 8.41 4.27
C GLN A 152 5.82 8.27 5.50
N VAL A 153 4.86 9.17 5.69
CA VAL A 153 3.88 9.05 6.80
C VAL A 153 3.06 7.74 6.67
N ALA A 154 2.60 7.40 5.47
CA ALA A 154 1.86 6.16 5.24
C ALA A 154 2.72 4.91 5.52
N ASP A 155 3.99 4.91 5.11
CA ASP A 155 4.94 3.84 5.38
C ASP A 155 5.20 3.71 6.90
N GLU A 156 5.36 4.84 7.62
CA GLU A 156 5.53 4.88 9.07
C GLU A 156 4.28 4.35 9.82
N ILE A 157 3.07 4.71 9.35
CA ILE A 157 1.81 4.17 9.89
C ILE A 157 1.79 2.66 9.71
N ARG A 158 2.08 2.16 8.50
CA ARG A 158 2.07 0.73 8.19
C ARG A 158 3.04 -0.05 9.07
N ALA A 159 4.24 0.50 9.28
CA ALA A 159 5.26 -0.13 10.12
C ALA A 159 4.86 -0.18 11.60
N ARG A 160 4.22 0.88 12.12
CA ARG A 160 3.81 0.98 13.53
C ARG A 160 2.53 0.20 13.83
N TRP A 161 1.60 0.12 12.88
CA TRP A 161 0.32 -0.57 13.01
C TRP A 161 0.11 -1.54 11.84
N PRO A 162 0.70 -2.76 11.89
CA PRO A 162 0.58 -3.75 10.81
C PRO A 162 -0.85 -4.20 10.52
N GLY A 163 -1.78 -4.02 11.47
CA GLY A 163 -3.20 -4.30 11.30
C GLY A 163 -3.99 -3.24 10.52
N VAL A 164 -3.37 -2.09 10.21
CA VAL A 164 -3.96 -1.08 9.31
C VAL A 164 -3.74 -1.54 7.87
N GLU A 165 -4.84 -1.76 7.16
CA GLU A 165 -4.89 -2.32 5.81
C GLU A 165 -5.07 -1.25 4.74
N GLY A 166 -5.77 -0.16 5.01
CA GLY A 166 -5.91 0.95 4.05
C GLY A 166 -5.48 2.28 4.64
N ILE A 167 -4.81 3.10 3.84
CA ILE A 167 -4.33 4.43 4.24
C ILE A 167 -4.62 5.44 3.13
N ALA A 168 -5.28 6.56 3.46
CA ALA A 168 -5.41 7.72 2.57
C ALA A 168 -4.91 8.98 3.27
N ILE A 169 -4.06 9.74 2.59
CA ILE A 169 -3.50 11.02 3.04
C ILE A 169 -3.63 12.02 1.89
N VAL A 170 -4.66 12.86 1.93
CA VAL A 170 -4.93 13.81 0.84
C VAL A 170 -5.00 15.23 1.36
N GLN A 171 -4.20 16.12 0.77
CA GLN A 171 -4.21 17.55 1.08
C GLN A 171 -4.79 18.32 -0.10
N ARG A 172 -5.79 19.15 0.17
CA ARG A 172 -6.28 20.16 -0.76
C ARG A 172 -5.49 21.46 -0.60
N ILE A 173 -5.10 22.04 -1.73
CA ILE A 173 -4.40 23.33 -1.82
C ILE A 173 -5.23 24.35 -2.62
N GLY A 174 -4.71 25.58 -2.73
CA GLY A 174 -5.41 26.70 -3.37
C GLY A 174 -6.31 27.47 -2.40
N ARG A 175 -7.26 28.23 -2.95
CA ARG A 175 -8.15 29.11 -2.19
C ARG A 175 -9.36 28.35 -1.65
N LEU A 176 -9.53 28.32 -0.32
CA LEU A 176 -10.53 27.53 0.38
C LEU A 176 -11.36 28.39 1.34
N ALA A 177 -12.68 28.30 1.22
CA ALA A 177 -13.63 29.03 2.06
C ALA A 177 -13.84 28.33 3.42
N PRO A 178 -14.31 29.05 4.46
CA PRO A 178 -14.77 28.45 5.71
C PRO A 178 -15.71 27.26 5.53
N GLY A 179 -15.54 26.23 6.37
CA GLY A 179 -16.29 24.97 6.29
C GLY A 179 -15.77 23.97 5.25
N THR A 180 -14.78 24.34 4.43
CA THR A 180 -14.24 23.46 3.38
C THR A 180 -13.24 22.45 3.97
N PRO A 181 -13.32 21.16 3.60
CA PRO A 181 -12.28 20.18 3.89
C PRO A 181 -10.95 20.55 3.23
N THR A 182 -9.89 20.62 4.03
CA THR A 182 -8.52 20.94 3.60
C THR A 182 -7.63 19.72 3.56
N VAL A 183 -7.85 18.75 4.45
CA VAL A 183 -7.04 17.54 4.54
C VAL A 183 -7.91 16.36 4.94
N LEU A 184 -7.58 15.17 4.45
CA LEU A 184 -8.12 13.90 4.92
C LEU A 184 -6.98 12.95 5.29
N ILE A 185 -7.09 12.37 6.48
CA ILE A 185 -6.37 11.16 6.88
C ILE A 185 -7.42 10.07 7.11
N ALA A 186 -7.37 8.98 6.35
CA ALA A 186 -8.19 7.81 6.61
C ALA A 186 -7.30 6.59 6.82
N CYS A 187 -7.58 5.83 7.87
CA CYS A 187 -6.98 4.53 8.12
C CYS A 187 -8.11 3.50 8.24
N SER A 188 -7.93 2.31 7.67
CA SER A 188 -8.90 1.21 7.74
C SER A 188 -8.24 -0.09 8.18
N ALA A 189 -9.01 -0.96 8.82
CA ALA A 189 -8.56 -2.22 9.36
C ALA A 189 -9.71 -3.21 9.57
N ALA A 190 -9.38 -4.48 9.86
CA ALA A 190 -10.38 -5.52 10.15
C ALA A 190 -11.23 -5.23 11.39
N HIS A 191 -10.64 -4.64 12.44
CA HIS A 191 -11.35 -4.31 13.68
C HIS A 191 -10.95 -2.92 14.18
N ARG A 192 -11.76 -2.34 15.07
CA ARG A 192 -11.54 -0.96 15.58
C ARG A 192 -10.36 -0.86 16.56
N ASP A 193 -9.99 -1.97 17.19
CA ASP A 193 -8.96 -2.11 18.23
C ASP A 193 -7.59 -2.51 17.67
N THR A 194 -7.44 -2.56 16.34
CA THR A 194 -6.15 -2.81 15.66
C THR A 194 -5.25 -1.57 15.54
N GLY A 195 -5.61 -0.48 16.24
CA GLY A 195 -4.86 0.78 16.23
C GLY A 195 -5.32 1.81 15.20
N VAL A 196 -6.51 1.64 14.60
CA VAL A 196 -6.99 2.52 13.52
C VAL A 196 -7.19 3.98 13.98
N PHE A 197 -7.57 4.20 15.25
CA PHE A 197 -7.71 5.55 15.82
C PHE A 197 -6.35 6.22 16.02
N GLU A 198 -5.41 5.48 16.59
CA GLU A 198 -4.04 5.90 16.87
C GLU A 198 -3.29 6.19 15.57
N ALA A 199 -3.48 5.35 14.56
CA ALA A 199 -2.91 5.53 13.22
C ALA A 199 -3.42 6.80 12.54
N ALA A 200 -4.73 7.06 12.56
CA ALA A 200 -5.30 8.27 11.96
C ALA A 200 -4.82 9.54 12.68
N ARG A 201 -4.78 9.52 14.02
CA ARG A 201 -4.22 10.61 14.83
C ARG A 201 -2.74 10.84 14.52
N TYR A 202 -1.94 9.77 14.50
CA TYR A 202 -0.54 9.86 14.14
C TYR A 202 -0.36 10.45 12.74
N GLY A 203 -1.17 10.03 11.77
CA GLY A 203 -1.10 10.52 10.40
C GLY A 203 -1.27 12.04 10.29
N ILE A 204 -2.23 12.63 11.01
CA ILE A 204 -2.40 14.09 10.99
C ILE A 204 -1.30 14.82 11.74
N ASP A 205 -0.89 14.32 12.90
CA ASP A 205 0.17 14.94 13.71
C ASP A 205 1.48 14.94 12.92
N ARG A 206 1.82 13.78 12.33
CA ARG A 206 3.02 13.60 11.51
C ARG A 206 2.98 14.39 10.21
N LEU A 207 1.82 14.48 9.55
CA LEU A 207 1.66 15.33 8.37
C LEU A 207 2.03 16.79 8.68
N LYS A 208 1.55 17.32 9.81
CA LYS A 208 1.82 18.71 10.22
C LYS A 208 3.29 18.97 10.60
N GLU A 209 4.03 17.93 10.94
CA GLU A 209 5.46 18.02 11.20
C GLU A 209 6.25 18.07 9.88
N ILE A 210 6.10 17.08 9.02
CA ILE A 210 7.08 16.84 7.94
C ILE A 210 6.63 17.22 6.54
N VAL A 211 5.33 17.47 6.32
CA VAL A 211 4.80 17.73 4.97
C VAL A 211 4.85 19.25 4.71
N PRO A 212 5.62 19.71 3.70
CA PRO A 212 5.76 21.13 3.38
C PRO A 212 4.50 21.71 2.72
N VAL A 213 3.55 22.12 3.57
CA VAL A 213 2.31 22.80 3.20
C VAL A 213 2.19 24.06 4.06
N TRP A 214 1.98 25.19 3.41
CA TRP A 214 1.81 26.49 4.04
C TRP A 214 0.41 27.00 3.83
N LYS A 215 -0.05 27.86 4.74
CA LYS A 215 -1.35 28.53 4.62
C LYS A 215 -1.21 30.02 4.86
N LYS A 216 -1.85 30.80 4.01
CA LYS A 216 -2.10 32.23 4.20
C LYS A 216 -3.55 32.42 4.63
N GLU A 217 -3.75 33.13 5.73
CA GLU A 217 -5.07 33.54 6.19
C GLU A 217 -5.41 34.90 5.59
N VAL A 218 -6.60 35.01 4.99
CA VAL A 218 -7.08 36.27 4.37
C VAL A 218 -8.41 36.66 5.01
N GLY A 219 -8.49 37.88 5.52
CA GLY A 219 -9.68 38.42 6.17
C GLY A 219 -9.82 39.94 5.98
N PRO A 220 -10.84 40.56 6.60
CA PRO A 220 -11.10 42.00 6.47
C PRO A 220 -9.94 42.89 6.95
N GLY A 221 -9.14 42.40 7.88
CA GLY A 221 -8.00 43.12 8.46
C GLY A 221 -6.68 42.97 7.69
N GLY A 222 -6.65 42.19 6.59
CA GLY A 222 -5.44 41.93 5.81
C GLY A 222 -5.16 40.44 5.58
N GLU A 223 -3.91 40.13 5.23
CA GLU A 223 -3.43 38.78 4.98
C GLU A 223 -2.19 38.45 5.82
N GLU A 224 -2.12 37.20 6.33
CA GLU A 224 -1.03 36.74 7.19
C GLU A 224 -0.64 35.30 6.83
N TRP A 225 0.65 35.03 6.65
CA TRP A 225 1.16 33.67 6.54
C TRP A 225 1.24 33.02 7.91
N VAL A 226 0.66 31.83 8.06
CA VAL A 226 0.73 31.09 9.30
C VAL A 226 1.90 30.12 9.24
N GLU A 227 2.94 30.42 10.03
CA GLU A 227 4.14 29.60 10.13
C GLU A 227 3.96 28.42 11.10
N GLY A 228 4.59 27.28 10.76
CA GLY A 228 4.71 26.12 11.65
C GLY A 228 5.95 26.21 12.53
N THR A 229 5.92 25.56 13.70
CA THR A 229 7.03 25.60 14.66
C THR A 229 7.96 24.38 14.57
N PHE A 230 7.67 23.42 13.69
CA PHE A 230 8.43 22.18 13.60
C PHE A 230 9.75 22.38 12.83
N LEU A 231 10.84 21.84 13.38
CA LEU A 231 12.14 21.78 12.72
C LEU A 231 12.54 20.32 12.49
N PRO A 232 12.77 19.90 11.23
CA PRO A 232 13.09 18.52 10.91
C PRO A 232 14.47 18.09 11.45
N THR A 233 14.58 16.80 11.75
CA THR A 233 15.77 16.09 12.21
C THR A 233 16.27 15.10 11.16
N GLU A 234 17.43 14.47 11.38
CA GLU A 234 17.95 13.45 10.46
C GLU A 234 17.01 12.26 10.24
N LYS A 235 16.18 11.94 11.23
CA LYS A 235 15.18 10.85 11.17
C LYS A 235 14.06 11.12 10.17
N ASP A 236 13.89 12.38 9.78
CA ASP A 236 12.86 12.82 8.83
C ASP A 236 13.34 12.72 7.38
N ARG A 237 14.55 12.21 7.11
CA ARG A 237 15.02 11.94 5.74
C ARG A 237 14.27 10.75 5.16
N THR A 238 13.88 10.86 3.89
CA THR A 238 13.35 9.71 3.14
C THR A 238 14.49 8.70 2.99
N GLN A 239 14.30 7.47 3.46
CA GLN A 239 15.31 6.43 3.27
C GLN A 239 15.45 6.12 1.77
N PRO A 240 16.69 5.94 1.28
CA PRO A 240 16.96 5.69 -0.15
C PRO A 240 16.35 4.37 -0.64
#